data_AF-A0A8D9EGM1-F1
#
_entry.id   AF-A0A8D9EGM1-F1
#
_cell.length_a   1.000
_cell.length_b   1.000
_cell.length_c   1.000
_cell.angle_alpha   90.00
_cell.angle_beta   90.00
_cell.angle_gamma   90.00
#
_symmetry.space_group_name_H-M   'P 1'
#
loop_
_entity.id
_entity.type
_entity.pdbx_description
1 polymer ?
#
loop_
_entity_poly.entity_id
_entity_poly.type
_entity_poly.pdbx_seq_one_letter_code
_entity_poly.pdbx_strand_id
1 'polypeptide(L)'
;MVHTHPEFKKKISQIDVSDLLADPLVMFQDRYFRWSVLFVSVVPPLLAMYCWDETLSNAWHVVFGLRFMTTYNCTFLINSVAHLWGNRPYDKFINPSQNLGVAIFALGEGWHNYHHVFPWDYKTAELGNYSTNITIMFIDFFAWIGWAYNLKTVSPDLVAARVKRTGDGSHDVWGWNDKDLTQEEKLKATIINRKTRS
;
A
#
# COMPACT_ATOMS: atom_id res chain seq x y z
N MET A 1 -26.06 -13.71 -5.68
CA MET A 1 -24.88 -13.68 -4.79
C MET A 1 -23.88 -14.68 -5.36
N VAL A 2 -22.65 -14.25 -5.67
CA VAL A 2 -21.64 -15.17 -6.23
C VAL A 2 -21.11 -16.05 -5.11
N HIS A 3 -21.12 -17.38 -5.28
CA HIS A 3 -20.56 -18.29 -4.28
C HIS A 3 -19.04 -18.36 -4.39
N THR A 4 -18.37 -18.37 -3.24
CA THR A 4 -16.91 -18.52 -3.18
C THR A 4 -16.49 -19.90 -3.70
N HIS A 5 -15.46 -19.94 -4.55
CA HIS A 5 -14.93 -21.17 -5.14
C HIS A 5 -14.46 -22.18 -4.06
N PRO A 6 -14.72 -23.49 -4.21
CA PRO A 6 -14.35 -24.50 -3.20
C PRO A 6 -12.86 -24.53 -2.88
N GLU A 7 -11.99 -24.42 -3.89
CA GLU A 7 -10.53 -24.40 -3.67
C GLU A 7 -10.08 -23.22 -2.82
N PHE A 8 -10.75 -22.06 -2.93
CA PHE A 8 -10.44 -20.92 -2.08
C PHE A 8 -10.75 -21.26 -0.61
N LYS A 9 -11.91 -21.89 -0.33
CA LYS A 9 -12.27 -22.30 1.03
C LYS A 9 -11.28 -23.31 1.61
N LYS A 10 -10.79 -24.23 0.79
CA LYS A 10 -9.78 -25.22 1.19
C LYS A 10 -8.42 -24.57 1.49
N LYS A 11 -8.04 -23.53 0.75
CA LYS A 11 -6.76 -22.83 0.95
C LYS A 11 -6.81 -21.87 2.13
N ILE A 12 -7.90 -21.11 2.29
CA ILE A 12 -8.03 -20.17 3.40
C ILE A 12 -8.06 -20.89 4.76
N SER A 13 -8.63 -22.10 4.83
CA SER A 13 -8.63 -22.89 6.07
C SER A 13 -7.23 -23.41 6.47
N GLN A 14 -6.23 -23.28 5.60
CA GLN A 14 -4.84 -23.68 5.88
C GLN A 14 -4.01 -22.50 6.41
N ILE A 15 -4.53 -21.28 6.39
CA ILE A 15 -3.83 -20.09 6.87
C ILE A 15 -3.91 -20.08 8.40
N ASP A 16 -2.75 -19.96 9.05
CA ASP A 16 -2.69 -19.76 10.48
C ASP A 16 -3.17 -18.34 10.83
N VAL A 17 -4.12 -18.24 11.74
CA VAL A 17 -4.72 -17.00 12.24
C VAL A 17 -4.71 -16.96 13.76
N SER A 18 -3.90 -17.82 14.40
CA SER A 18 -3.81 -17.94 15.86
C SER A 18 -3.37 -16.65 16.54
N ASP A 19 -2.55 -15.84 15.87
CA ASP A 19 -2.15 -14.50 16.30
C ASP A 19 -3.35 -13.54 16.40
N LEU A 20 -4.21 -13.52 15.37
CA LEU A 20 -5.42 -12.70 15.36
C LEU A 20 -6.43 -13.14 16.42
N LEU A 21 -6.59 -14.46 16.60
CA LEU A 21 -7.50 -15.03 17.61
C LEU A 21 -7.01 -14.78 19.04
N ALA A 22 -5.69 -14.67 19.24
CA ALA A 22 -5.09 -14.37 20.54
C ALA A 22 -5.16 -12.88 20.91
N ASP A 23 -5.35 -11.98 19.94
CA ASP A 23 -5.45 -10.54 20.18
C ASP A 23 -6.86 -10.16 20.68
N PRO A 24 -7.01 -9.74 21.95
CA PRO A 24 -8.31 -9.41 22.52
C PRO A 24 -8.96 -8.17 21.88
N LEU A 25 -8.17 -7.24 21.33
CA LEU A 25 -8.69 -6.04 20.65
C LEU A 25 -9.29 -6.42 19.30
N VAL A 26 -8.62 -7.28 18.53
CA VAL A 26 -9.15 -7.83 17.27
C VAL A 26 -10.44 -8.60 17.53
N MET A 27 -10.44 -9.49 18.54
CA MET A 27 -11.62 -10.28 18.89
C MET A 27 -12.78 -9.43 19.45
N PHE A 28 -12.47 -8.32 20.13
CA PHE A 28 -13.47 -7.33 20.51
C PHE A 28 -14.10 -6.69 19.25
N GLN A 29 -13.28 -6.27 18.30
CA GLN A 29 -13.75 -5.67 17.06
C GLN A 29 -14.59 -6.64 16.22
N ASP A 30 -14.18 -7.91 16.10
CA ASP A 30 -14.96 -8.97 15.42
C ASP A 30 -16.34 -9.16 16.09
N ARG A 31 -16.37 -9.29 17.42
CA ARG A 31 -17.61 -9.48 18.19
C ARG A 31 -18.60 -8.33 18.01
N TYR A 32 -18.11 -7.09 17.94
CA TYR A 32 -18.95 -5.88 17.85
C TYR A 32 -19.01 -5.27 16.45
N PHE A 33 -18.50 -5.94 15.42
CA PHE A 33 -18.39 -5.40 14.06
C PHE A 33 -19.73 -4.87 13.52
N ARG A 34 -20.84 -5.58 13.76
CA ARG A 34 -22.16 -5.11 13.30
C ARG A 34 -22.58 -3.80 13.97
N TRP A 35 -22.22 -3.63 15.24
CA TRP A 35 -22.50 -2.42 15.99
C TRP A 35 -21.63 -1.26 15.54
N SER A 36 -20.36 -1.49 15.18
CA SER A 36 -19.51 -0.44 14.63
C SER A 36 -20.02 0.06 13.27
N VAL A 37 -20.56 -0.83 12.42
CA VAL A 37 -21.22 -0.44 11.17
C VAL A 37 -22.44 0.45 11.43
N LEU A 38 -23.31 0.10 12.38
CA LEU A 38 -24.45 0.93 12.77
C LEU A 38 -24.02 2.28 13.36
N PHE A 39 -22.97 2.27 14.19
CA PHE A 39 -22.42 3.49 14.75
C PHE A 39 -21.95 4.44 13.66
N VAL A 40 -21.16 3.96 12.68
CA VAL A 40 -20.61 4.79 11.60
C VAL A 40 -21.69 5.27 10.62
N SER A 41 -22.79 4.53 10.46
CA SER A 41 -23.88 4.92 9.56
C SER A 41 -24.92 5.86 10.18
N VAL A 42 -24.98 5.96 11.51
CA VAL A 42 -25.97 6.75 12.23
C VAL A 42 -25.35 7.93 12.96
N VAL A 43 -24.29 7.72 13.73
CA VAL A 43 -23.76 8.75 14.64
C VAL A 43 -23.12 9.93 13.88
N PRO A 44 -22.21 9.74 12.91
CA PRO A 44 -21.65 10.87 12.17
C PRO A 44 -22.70 11.71 11.41
N PRO A 45 -23.69 11.11 10.71
CA PRO A 45 -24.80 11.88 10.14
C PRO A 45 -25.62 12.67 11.19
N LEU A 46 -25.93 12.08 12.34
CA LEU A 46 -26.64 12.80 13.40
C LEU A 46 -25.80 13.95 13.96
N LEU A 47 -24.48 13.77 14.12
CA LEU A 47 -23.58 14.85 14.53
C LEU A 47 -23.57 15.98 13.49
N ALA A 48 -23.52 15.66 12.19
CA ALA A 48 -23.62 16.66 11.13
C ALA A 48 -24.94 17.47 11.24
N MET A 49 -26.05 16.78 11.46
CA MET A 49 -27.36 17.41 11.65
C MET A 49 -27.40 18.32 12.89
N TYR A 50 -26.96 17.83 14.06
CA TYR A 50 -27.09 18.58 15.32
C TYR A 50 -26.03 19.66 15.52
N CYS A 51 -24.80 19.46 15.03
CA CYS A 51 -23.69 20.38 15.29
C CYS A 51 -23.44 21.37 14.14
N TRP A 52 -23.94 21.10 12.92
CA TRP A 52 -23.77 21.96 11.74
C TRP A 52 -25.08 22.35 11.05
N ASP A 53 -26.23 22.10 11.69
CA ASP A 53 -27.57 22.45 11.17
C ASP A 53 -27.86 21.87 9.78
N GLU A 54 -27.27 20.71 9.47
CA GLU A 54 -27.49 20.02 8.20
C GLU A 54 -28.82 19.26 8.21
N THR A 55 -29.45 19.09 7.05
CA THR A 55 -30.66 18.25 6.99
C THR A 55 -30.31 16.77 7.20
N LEU A 56 -31.19 15.99 7.85
CA LEU A 56 -30.95 14.55 8.04
C LEU A 56 -30.70 13.82 6.70
N SER A 57 -31.41 14.24 5.65
CA SER A 57 -31.25 13.66 4.30
C SER A 57 -29.84 13.89 3.77
N ASN A 58 -29.35 15.13 3.75
CA ASN A 58 -28.01 15.44 3.26
C ASN A 58 -26.95 14.81 4.15
N ALA A 59 -27.10 14.90 5.46
CA ALA A 59 -26.17 14.31 6.42
C ALA A 59 -26.02 12.81 6.16
N TRP A 60 -27.12 12.08 5.99
CA TRP A 60 -27.05 10.64 5.76
C TRP A 60 -26.48 10.29 4.37
N HIS A 61 -26.97 10.92 3.30
CA HIS A 61 -26.53 10.60 1.94
C HIS A 61 -25.09 11.05 1.65
N VAL A 62 -24.62 12.16 2.22
CA VAL A 62 -23.29 12.70 1.95
C VAL A 62 -22.27 12.17 2.96
N VAL A 63 -22.50 12.37 4.27
CA VAL A 63 -21.52 12.03 5.32
C VAL A 63 -21.35 10.53 5.46
N PHE A 64 -22.43 9.76 5.31
CA PHE A 64 -22.34 8.30 5.28
C PHE A 64 -22.30 7.77 3.85
N GLY A 65 -23.35 7.98 3.05
CA GLY A 65 -23.52 7.32 1.75
C GLY A 65 -22.38 7.57 0.76
N LEU A 66 -22.16 8.83 0.38
CA LEU A 66 -21.12 9.23 -0.59
C LEU A 66 -19.72 8.94 -0.06
N ARG A 67 -19.48 9.20 1.23
CA ARG A 67 -18.20 8.86 1.88
C ARG A 67 -17.91 7.37 1.79
N PHE A 68 -18.86 6.53 2.21
CA PHE A 68 -18.74 5.07 2.19
C PHE A 68 -18.52 4.56 0.76
N MET A 69 -19.33 5.02 -0.20
CA MET A 69 -19.20 4.66 -1.60
C MET A 69 -17.82 5.04 -2.14
N THR A 70 -17.36 6.26 -1.91
CA THR A 70 -16.05 6.73 -2.38
C THR A 70 -14.92 5.92 -1.77
N THR A 71 -14.89 5.75 -0.45
CA THR A 71 -13.87 4.93 0.24
C THR A 71 -13.82 3.52 -0.31
N TYR A 72 -14.99 2.88 -0.48
CA TYR A 72 -15.08 1.51 -0.96
C TYR A 72 -14.58 1.36 -2.40
N ASN A 73 -14.93 2.30 -3.29
CA ASN A 73 -14.41 2.32 -4.65
C ASN A 73 -12.90 2.56 -4.68
N CYS A 74 -12.38 3.51 -3.89
CA CYS A 74 -10.94 3.74 -3.77
C CYS A 74 -10.18 2.47 -3.34
N THR A 75 -10.69 1.73 -2.36
CA THR A 75 -10.09 0.46 -1.92
C THR A 75 -10.11 -0.59 -3.03
N PHE A 76 -11.20 -0.71 -3.79
CA PHE A 76 -11.27 -1.68 -4.89
C PHE A 76 -10.48 -1.29 -6.14
N LEU A 77 -10.17 -0.01 -6.33
CA LEU A 77 -9.22 0.41 -7.38
C LEU A 77 -7.85 -0.22 -7.17
N ILE A 78 -7.41 -0.46 -5.92
CA ILE A 78 -6.15 -1.18 -5.64
C ILE A 78 -6.21 -2.60 -6.22
N ASN A 79 -7.27 -3.34 -5.91
CA ASN A 79 -7.45 -4.74 -6.36
C ASN A 79 -7.69 -4.88 -7.88
N SER A 80 -8.04 -3.79 -8.57
CA SER A 80 -8.29 -3.79 -10.01
C SER A 80 -7.19 -3.06 -10.77
N VAL A 81 -7.14 -1.74 -10.67
CA VAL A 81 -6.20 -0.88 -11.42
C VAL A 81 -4.75 -1.24 -11.11
N ALA A 82 -4.37 -1.42 -9.84
CA ALA A 82 -2.97 -1.72 -9.50
C ALA A 82 -2.53 -3.13 -9.93
N HIS A 83 -3.46 -4.02 -10.27
CA HIS A 83 -3.14 -5.33 -10.86
C HIS A 83 -3.11 -5.34 -12.40
N LEU A 84 -3.70 -4.33 -13.04
CA LEU A 84 -3.83 -4.26 -14.50
C LEU A 84 -2.86 -3.25 -15.13
N TRP A 85 -2.66 -2.09 -14.52
CA TRP A 85 -1.95 -0.96 -15.12
C TRP A 85 -0.86 -0.40 -14.22
N GLY A 86 0.38 -0.49 -14.71
CA GLY A 86 1.56 0.02 -14.03
C GLY A 86 2.82 -0.75 -14.42
N ASN A 87 3.94 -0.36 -13.84
CA ASN A 87 5.23 -1.01 -14.03
C ASN A 87 5.50 -2.09 -12.97
N ARG A 88 6.43 -3.00 -13.21
CA ARG A 88 6.79 -4.11 -12.30
C ARG A 88 8.30 -4.13 -12.01
N PRO A 89 8.83 -3.08 -11.37
CA PRO A 89 10.26 -2.91 -11.14
C PRO A 89 10.91 -4.00 -10.28
N TYR A 90 10.16 -4.68 -9.39
CA TYR A 90 10.72 -5.65 -8.44
C TYR A 90 10.51 -7.12 -8.87
N ASP A 91 9.30 -7.45 -9.35
CA ASP A 91 9.00 -8.77 -9.89
C ASP A 91 7.99 -8.69 -11.03
N LYS A 92 8.42 -9.01 -12.25
CA LYS A 92 7.60 -9.00 -13.46
C LYS A 92 6.74 -10.24 -13.64
N PHE A 93 6.97 -11.30 -12.86
CA PHE A 93 6.26 -12.57 -12.96
C PHE A 93 4.98 -12.62 -12.12
N ILE A 94 4.72 -11.57 -11.34
CA ILE A 94 3.49 -11.41 -10.57
C ILE A 94 2.62 -10.29 -11.19
N ASN A 95 1.30 -10.39 -11.05
CA ASN A 95 0.37 -9.39 -11.56
C ASN A 95 0.44 -7.99 -10.94
N PRO A 96 0.64 -7.78 -9.62
CA PRO A 96 0.59 -6.45 -9.00
C PRO A 96 1.67 -5.52 -9.58
N SER A 97 1.30 -4.27 -9.80
CA SER A 97 2.12 -3.25 -10.46
C SER A 97 2.21 -1.97 -9.62
N GLN A 98 3.26 -1.17 -9.84
CA GLN A 98 3.37 0.17 -9.28
C GLN A 98 2.49 1.14 -10.07
N ASN A 99 1.63 1.88 -9.37
CA ASN A 99 0.79 2.92 -9.97
C ASN A 99 0.73 4.17 -9.07
N LEU A 100 1.38 5.24 -9.51
CA LEU A 100 1.45 6.51 -8.77
C LEU A 100 0.09 7.15 -8.53
N GLY A 101 -0.83 7.06 -9.51
CA GLY A 101 -2.19 7.58 -9.36
C GLY A 101 -2.94 6.86 -8.24
N VAL A 102 -2.87 5.53 -8.23
CA VAL A 102 -3.45 4.72 -7.14
C VAL A 102 -2.75 5.03 -5.82
N ALA A 103 -1.44 5.25 -5.79
CA ALA A 103 -0.74 5.58 -4.55
C ALA A 103 -1.25 6.88 -3.93
N ILE A 104 -1.51 7.91 -4.74
CA ILE A 104 -2.07 9.18 -4.24
C ILE A 104 -3.52 9.00 -3.80
N PHE A 105 -4.37 8.38 -4.62
CA PHE A 105 -5.81 8.24 -4.32
C PHE A 105 -6.11 7.25 -3.17
N ALA A 106 -5.25 6.25 -2.97
CA ALA A 106 -5.36 5.25 -1.91
C ALA A 106 -4.33 5.44 -0.79
N LEU A 107 -3.81 6.68 -0.64
CA LEU A 107 -2.97 7.11 0.50
C LEU A 107 -1.66 6.32 0.73
N GLY A 108 -1.14 5.63 -0.28
CA GLY A 108 0.09 4.84 -0.21
C GLY A 108 0.01 3.45 -0.84
N GLU A 109 -1.20 2.93 -1.05
CA GLU A 109 -1.40 1.52 -1.43
C GLU A 109 -1.14 1.21 -2.93
N GLY A 110 -0.74 2.20 -3.72
CA GLY A 110 -0.43 2.03 -5.15
C GLY A 110 0.94 1.45 -5.44
N TRP A 111 1.79 1.27 -4.42
CA TRP A 111 3.10 0.62 -4.53
C TRP A 111 2.98 -0.91 -4.45
N HIS A 112 2.04 -1.45 -5.23
CA HIS A 112 1.57 -2.82 -5.09
C HIS A 112 2.58 -3.88 -5.55
N ASN A 113 3.42 -3.61 -6.56
CA ASN A 113 4.48 -4.55 -6.95
C ASN A 113 5.50 -4.72 -5.82
N TYR A 114 5.87 -3.63 -5.14
CA TYR A 114 6.77 -3.70 -3.98
C TYR A 114 6.11 -4.44 -2.81
N HIS A 115 4.88 -4.06 -2.46
CA HIS A 115 4.13 -4.65 -1.36
C HIS A 115 3.99 -6.17 -1.49
N HIS A 116 3.67 -6.69 -2.67
CA HIS A 116 3.56 -8.14 -2.88
C HIS A 116 4.91 -8.87 -2.90
N VAL A 117 5.99 -8.17 -3.24
CA VAL A 117 7.34 -8.75 -3.20
C VAL A 117 7.90 -8.78 -1.78
N PHE A 118 7.56 -7.78 -0.96
CA PHE A 118 8.00 -7.63 0.42
C PHE A 118 6.82 -7.37 1.37
N PRO A 119 5.92 -8.35 1.57
CA PRO A 119 4.67 -8.16 2.32
C PRO A 119 4.86 -7.87 3.81
N TRP A 120 6.07 -8.06 4.33
CA TRP A 120 6.45 -7.79 5.72
C TRP A 120 7.06 -6.40 5.92
N ASP A 121 7.28 -5.61 4.86
CA ASP A 121 7.78 -4.25 4.98
C ASP A 121 6.67 -3.31 5.45
N TYR A 122 6.88 -2.62 6.58
CA TYR A 122 5.88 -1.73 7.17
C TYR A 122 5.56 -0.52 6.26
N LYS A 123 6.49 -0.13 5.38
CA LYS A 123 6.33 1.04 4.52
C LYS A 123 5.45 0.76 3.31
N THR A 124 5.31 -0.51 2.92
CA THR A 124 4.67 -0.96 1.67
C THR A 124 5.25 -0.33 0.39
N ALA A 125 6.36 0.41 0.49
CA ALA A 125 7.03 1.11 -0.60
C ALA A 125 8.53 1.24 -0.33
N GLU A 126 9.35 1.21 -1.39
CA GLU A 126 10.79 1.44 -1.29
C GLU A 126 11.12 2.89 -0.90
N LEU A 127 10.60 3.84 -1.70
CA LEU A 127 10.80 5.27 -1.53
C LEU A 127 9.61 5.82 -0.73
N GLY A 128 9.75 5.85 0.60
CA GLY A 128 8.76 6.33 1.55
C GLY A 128 8.58 7.86 1.53
N ASN A 129 8.37 8.46 0.36
CA ASN A 129 8.03 9.88 0.29
C ASN A 129 6.61 10.08 0.83
N TYR A 130 6.48 10.87 1.90
CA TYR A 130 5.19 11.14 2.55
C TYR A 130 4.15 11.77 1.62
N SER A 131 4.57 12.40 0.52
CA SER A 131 3.65 12.96 -0.48
C SER A 131 2.84 11.90 -1.25
N THR A 132 3.31 10.66 -1.31
CA THR A 132 2.64 9.56 -2.04
C THR A 132 2.32 8.36 -1.16
N ASN A 133 2.67 8.43 0.13
CA ASN A 133 2.35 7.42 1.13
C ASN A 133 2.17 8.06 2.51
N ILE A 134 0.94 8.53 2.76
CA ILE A 134 0.54 9.21 4.00
C ILE A 134 0.47 8.21 5.16
N THR A 135 0.20 6.93 4.87
CA THR A 135 0.17 5.85 5.87
C THR A 135 1.52 5.72 6.60
N ILE A 136 2.64 5.80 5.88
CA ILE A 136 3.98 5.78 6.51
C ILE A 136 4.14 6.96 7.47
N MET A 137 3.79 8.18 7.02
CA MET A 137 3.92 9.38 7.85
C MET A 137 3.14 9.24 9.17
N PHE A 138 1.95 8.64 9.11
CA PHE A 138 1.14 8.34 10.30
C PHE A 138 1.85 7.33 11.22
N ILE A 139 2.33 6.21 10.69
CA ILE A 139 3.05 5.19 11.48
C ILE A 139 4.32 5.77 12.11
N ASP A 140 5.11 6.52 11.35
CA ASP A 140 6.35 7.13 11.81
C ASP A 140 6.09 8.17 12.92
N PHE A 141 4.96 8.90 12.86
CA PHE A 141 4.52 9.76 13.97
C PHE A 141 4.23 8.95 15.24
N PHE A 142 3.52 7.82 15.13
CA PHE A 142 3.28 6.94 16.29
C PHE A 142 4.55 6.26 16.78
N ALA A 143 5.51 6.00 15.90
CA ALA A 143 6.82 5.50 16.29
C ALA A 143 7.62 6.55 17.06
N TRP A 144 7.56 7.81 16.61
CA TRP A 144 8.22 8.94 17.26
C TRP A 144 7.71 9.17 18.69
N ILE A 145 6.40 9.07 18.93
CA ILE A 145 5.84 9.16 20.29
C ILE A 145 5.93 7.85 21.10
N GLY A 146 6.54 6.80 20.55
CA GLY A 146 6.79 5.52 21.22
C GLY A 146 5.61 4.55 21.27
N TRP A 147 4.56 4.78 20.49
CA TRP A 147 3.37 3.90 20.42
C TRP A 147 3.52 2.79 19.37
N ALA A 148 4.31 3.02 18.32
CA ALA A 148 4.69 2.01 17.35
C ALA A 148 6.19 1.67 17.48
N TYR A 149 6.52 0.40 17.33
CA TYR A 149 7.90 -0.10 17.46
C TYR A 149 8.06 -1.41 16.67
N ASN A 150 9.29 -1.92 16.56
CA ASN A 150 9.62 -3.11 15.77
C ASN A 150 9.20 -3.02 14.29
N LEU A 151 9.27 -1.82 13.73
CA LEU A 151 8.99 -1.56 12.32
C LEU A 151 10.04 -2.26 11.44
N LYS A 152 9.59 -3.12 10.53
CA LYS A 152 10.46 -3.90 9.65
C LYS A 152 10.54 -3.24 8.28
N THR A 153 11.74 -2.87 7.85
CA THR A 153 12.01 -2.37 6.49
C THR A 153 13.00 -3.29 5.78
N VAL A 154 12.84 -3.42 4.47
CA VAL A 154 13.76 -4.14 3.59
C VAL A 154 15.04 -3.32 3.41
N SER A 155 16.18 -4.00 3.40
CA SER A 155 17.47 -3.36 3.13
C SER A 155 17.63 -2.99 1.65
N PRO A 156 18.31 -1.88 1.32
CA PRO A 156 18.57 -1.50 -0.07
C PRO A 156 19.23 -2.59 -0.90
N ASP A 157 20.16 -3.35 -0.31
CA ASP A 157 20.84 -4.46 -0.98
C ASP A 157 19.88 -5.58 -1.39
N LEU A 158 18.89 -5.90 -0.52
CA LEU A 158 17.89 -6.93 -0.83
C LEU A 158 16.95 -6.45 -1.94
N VAL A 159 16.57 -5.17 -1.93
CA VAL A 159 15.81 -4.56 -3.03
C VAL A 159 16.59 -4.64 -4.34
N ALA A 160 17.84 -4.18 -4.36
CA ALA A 160 18.68 -4.20 -5.56
C ALA A 160 18.89 -5.62 -6.10
N ALA A 161 19.15 -6.60 -5.21
CA ALA A 161 19.27 -8.00 -5.59
C ALA A 161 17.97 -8.55 -6.22
N ARG A 162 16.82 -8.18 -5.66
CA ARG A 162 15.50 -8.60 -6.16
C ARG A 162 15.17 -7.98 -7.52
N VAL A 163 15.38 -6.66 -7.66
CA VAL A 163 15.23 -5.93 -8.93
C VAL A 163 16.10 -6.55 -10.02
N LYS A 164 17.38 -6.82 -9.73
CA LYS A 164 18.30 -7.47 -10.68
C LYS A 164 17.85 -8.87 -11.09
N ARG A 165 17.23 -9.62 -10.18
CA ARG A 165 16.80 -11.01 -10.42
C ARG A 165 15.49 -11.10 -11.20
N THR A 166 14.51 -10.26 -10.88
CA THR A 166 13.12 -10.42 -11.37
C THR A 166 12.44 -9.15 -11.86
N GLY A 167 13.09 -7.98 -11.77
CA GLY A 167 12.53 -6.72 -12.26
C GLY A 167 12.27 -6.73 -13.77
N ASP A 168 11.34 -5.89 -14.19
CA ASP A 168 11.04 -5.63 -15.60
C ASP A 168 11.99 -4.61 -16.27
N GLY A 169 12.91 -4.01 -15.49
CA GLY A 169 13.86 -3.00 -15.96
C GLY A 169 13.37 -1.55 -15.82
N SER A 170 12.18 -1.33 -15.24
CA SER A 170 11.62 0.00 -14.97
C SER A 170 12.06 0.62 -13.64
N HIS A 171 12.81 -0.13 -12.81
CA HIS A 171 13.33 0.38 -11.54
C HIS A 171 14.40 1.43 -11.79
N ASP A 172 14.39 2.50 -10.99
CA ASP A 172 15.38 3.57 -11.09
C ASP A 172 16.75 3.02 -10.68
N VAL A 173 17.57 2.74 -11.69
CA VAL A 173 18.86 2.07 -11.52
C VAL A 173 19.82 3.03 -10.85
N TRP A 174 20.09 2.86 -9.56
CA TRP A 174 21.20 3.53 -8.90
C TRP A 174 22.53 3.03 -9.51
N GLY A 175 23.25 3.86 -10.26
CA GLY A 175 24.58 3.52 -10.80
C GLY A 175 24.92 4.13 -12.17
N TRP A 176 25.87 3.52 -12.90
CA TRP A 176 26.36 4.05 -14.19
C TRP A 176 25.28 4.24 -15.27
N ASN A 177 24.19 3.47 -15.14
CA ASN A 177 23.06 3.49 -16.05
C ASN A 177 21.86 4.26 -15.48
N ASP A 178 22.05 5.01 -14.39
CA ASP A 178 21.04 5.92 -13.86
C ASP A 178 20.64 6.94 -14.95
N LYS A 179 19.33 7.19 -15.04
CA LYS A 179 18.72 8.16 -15.96
C LYS A 179 19.02 9.59 -15.54
N ASP A 180 19.26 9.80 -14.24
CA ASP A 180 19.57 11.11 -13.64
C ASP A 180 21.08 11.41 -13.69
N LEU A 181 21.92 10.40 -13.95
CA LEU A 181 23.36 10.57 -14.15
C LEU A 181 23.64 11.20 -15.52
N THR A 182 24.00 12.48 -15.51
CA THR A 182 24.25 13.27 -16.72
C THR A 182 25.46 12.75 -17.49
N GLN A 183 25.52 13.03 -18.80
CA GLN A 183 26.70 12.69 -19.61
C GLN A 183 27.95 13.38 -19.09
N GLU A 184 27.82 14.58 -18.52
CA GLU A 184 28.94 15.32 -17.94
C GLU A 184 29.51 14.61 -16.70
N GLU A 185 28.65 14.10 -15.82
CA GLU A 185 29.05 13.31 -14.65
C GLU A 185 29.67 11.97 -15.05
N LYS A 186 29.14 11.30 -16.09
CA LYS A 186 29.76 10.10 -16.67
C LYS A 186 31.15 10.40 -17.20
N LEU A 187 31.33 11.53 -17.89
CA LEU A 187 32.64 11.92 -18.44
C LEU A 187 33.67 12.26 -17.35
N LYS A 188 33.22 12.75 -16.19
CA LYS A 188 34.08 13.05 -15.03
C LYS A 188 34.48 11.80 -14.23
N ALA A 189 33.84 10.66 -14.47
CA ALA A 189 34.14 9.44 -13.72
C ALA A 189 35.49 8.83 -14.13
N THR A 190 36.32 8.55 -13.12
CA THR A 190 37.59 7.85 -13.34
C THR A 190 37.33 6.36 -13.51
N ILE A 191 37.47 5.84 -14.73
CA ILE A 191 37.29 4.41 -15.04
C ILE A 191 38.65 3.72 -15.04
N ILE A 192 38.91 2.89 -14.03
CA ILE A 192 40.12 2.07 -13.93
C ILE A 192 39.87 0.74 -14.67
N ASN A 193 40.83 0.27 -15.49
CA ASN A 193 40.75 -0.98 -16.29
C ASN A 193 39.61 -1.03 -17.32
N ARG A 194 39.54 -0.05 -18.24
CA ARG A 194 38.62 -0.13 -19.39
C ARG A 194 38.87 -1.42 -20.19
N LYS A 195 37.82 -2.22 -20.37
CA LYS A 195 37.83 -3.38 -21.28
C LYS A 195 38.05 -2.85 -22.70
N THR A 196 39.25 -3.02 -23.23
CA THR A 196 39.52 -2.79 -24.65
C THR A 196 38.65 -3.76 -25.44
N ARG A 197 37.81 -3.25 -26.34
CA ARG A 197 37.00 -4.10 -27.23
C ARG A 197 37.97 -4.96 -28.05
N SER A 198 37.81 -6.27 -27.97
CA SER A 198 38.39 -7.23 -28.94
C SER A 198 37.69 -7.11 -30.27
#